data_AF-A0A6I4T4L7-F1
#
_entry.id   AF-A0A6I4T4L7-F1
#
_cell.length_a   1.000
_cell.length_b   1.000
_cell.length_c   1.000
_cell.angle_alpha   90.00
_cell.angle_beta   90.00
_cell.angle_gamma   90.00
#
_symmetry.space_group_name_H-M   'P 1'
#
loop_
_entity.id
_entity.type
_entity.pdbx_description
1 polymer ?
#
loop_
_entity_poly.entity_id
_entity_poly.type
_entity_poly.pdbx_seq_one_letter_code
_entity_poly.pdbx_strand_id
1 'polypeptide(L)'
;MKKLIMFASAAALGLGVAACDGPKEEAMEDQGEAMEAQLDSQAEALDDAGMEAESDAMEDKADAVEDEMEEKADTVGEEMDDNAM
;
A
#
# COMPACT_ATOMS: atom_id res chain seq x y z
N MET A 1 -33.57 -21.00 4.27
CA MET A 1 -33.53 -21.48 2.88
C MET A 1 -34.02 -20.39 1.93
N LYS A 2 -33.33 -20.26 0.77
CA LYS A 2 -33.49 -19.33 -0.37
C LYS A 2 -32.96 -17.91 -0.11
N LYS A 3 -31.71 -17.57 -0.49
CA LYS A 3 -31.13 -17.38 -1.84
C LYS A 3 -31.74 -16.18 -2.58
N LEU A 4 -31.09 -15.02 -2.46
CA LEU A 4 -31.01 -13.94 -3.45
C LEU A 4 -29.65 -13.25 -3.23
N ILE A 5 -28.52 -13.89 -3.55
CA ILE A 5 -27.75 -13.58 -4.76
C ILE A 5 -28.38 -12.46 -5.59
N MET A 6 -28.01 -11.22 -5.27
CA MET A 6 -27.94 -10.15 -6.27
C MET A 6 -26.48 -9.71 -6.41
N PHE A 7 -25.75 -10.56 -7.12
CA PHE A 7 -24.72 -10.11 -8.05
C PHE A 7 -25.43 -9.25 -9.10
N ALA A 8 -25.52 -7.95 -8.87
CA ALA A 8 -26.04 -7.01 -9.86
C ALA A 8 -25.57 -5.60 -9.52
N SER A 9 -24.27 -5.32 -9.71
CA SER A 9 -23.73 -4.01 -10.07
C SER A 9 -22.24 -4.13 -10.41
N ALA A 10 -21.92 -4.94 -11.43
CA ALA A 10 -20.62 -4.90 -12.13
C ALA A 10 -20.70 -3.98 -13.36
N ALA A 11 -21.50 -2.90 -13.28
CA ALA A 11 -21.81 -2.03 -14.42
C ALA A 11 -21.83 -0.56 -14.03
N ALA A 12 -20.91 -0.16 -13.16
CA ALA A 12 -20.44 1.22 -13.05
C ALA A 12 -18.98 1.33 -13.56
N LEU A 13 -18.63 0.56 -14.59
CA LEU A 13 -17.48 0.83 -15.46
C LEU A 13 -17.82 1.98 -16.42
N GLY A 14 -18.32 3.08 -15.84
CA GLY A 14 -18.70 4.29 -16.55
C GLY A 14 -17.50 5.18 -16.73
N LEU A 15 -16.77 4.99 -17.83
CA LEU A 15 -16.19 6.04 -18.66
C LEU A 15 -15.61 7.29 -17.94
N GLY A 16 -14.64 7.10 -17.03
CA GLY A 16 -13.68 8.16 -16.70
C GLY A 16 -13.48 8.49 -15.22
N VAL A 17 -12.93 7.55 -14.45
CA VAL A 17 -12.15 7.87 -13.26
C VAL A 17 -10.85 7.09 -13.40
N ALA A 18 -9.77 7.79 -13.74
CA ALA A 18 -8.37 7.37 -13.66
C ALA A 18 -8.06 5.88 -13.97
N ALA A 19 -7.66 5.56 -15.20
CA ALA A 19 -6.57 4.58 -15.35
C ALA A 19 -5.31 5.33 -14.86
N CYS A 20 -4.57 4.91 -13.84
CA CYS A 20 -3.93 3.59 -13.73
C CYS A 20 -3.86 3.00 -12.31
N ASP A 21 -4.26 3.67 -11.23
CA ASP A 21 -4.19 3.06 -9.90
C ASP A 21 -5.41 2.17 -9.60
N GLY A 22 -5.19 0.86 -9.53
CA GLY A 22 -6.23 -0.06 -9.08
C GLY A 22 -6.48 0.09 -7.57
N PRO A 23 -7.70 -0.18 -7.04
CA PRO A 23 -7.97 -0.15 -5.58
C PRO A 23 -7.18 -1.20 -4.76
N LYS A 24 -6.27 -1.91 -5.42
CA LYS A 24 -5.41 -2.94 -4.85
C LYS A 24 -3.96 -2.46 -4.76
N GLU A 25 -3.48 -1.74 -5.76
CA GLU A 25 -2.20 -1.01 -5.77
C GLU A 25 -2.23 0.07 -4.70
N GLU A 26 -3.22 0.96 -4.75
CA GLU A 26 -3.39 2.04 -3.77
C GLU A 26 -3.61 1.50 -2.34
N ALA A 27 -4.26 0.33 -2.19
CA ALA A 27 -4.40 -0.31 -0.88
C ALA A 27 -3.10 -0.94 -0.35
N MET A 28 -2.15 -1.27 -1.23
CA MET A 28 -0.81 -1.74 -0.84
C MET A 28 0.11 -0.57 -0.52
N GLU A 29 0.05 0.53 -1.29
CA GLU A 29 0.74 1.79 -0.96
C GLU A 29 0.27 2.34 0.39
N ASP A 30 -1.05 2.48 0.60
CA ASP A 30 -1.64 2.88 1.89
C ASP A 30 -1.13 2.01 3.06
N GLN A 31 -0.92 0.71 2.79
CA GLN A 31 -0.41 -0.23 3.79
C GLN A 31 1.09 -0.03 4.04
N GLY A 32 1.86 0.27 3.01
CA GLY A 32 3.28 0.64 3.08
C GLY A 32 3.48 1.89 3.92
N GLU A 33 2.81 2.98 3.55
CA GLU A 33 2.84 4.26 4.28
C GLU A 33 2.42 4.08 5.75
N ALA A 34 1.36 3.31 6.02
CA ALA A 34 0.92 3.08 7.39
C ALA A 34 1.92 2.26 8.24
N MET A 35 2.76 1.44 7.59
CA MET A 35 3.84 0.70 8.27
C MET A 35 5.08 1.57 8.45
N GLU A 36 5.45 2.36 7.46
CA GLU A 36 6.52 3.37 7.52
C GLU A 36 6.27 4.32 8.70
N ALA A 37 5.09 4.95 8.74
CA ALA A 37 4.74 5.90 9.81
C ALA A 37 4.76 5.27 11.22
N GLN A 38 4.49 3.96 11.33
CA GLN A 38 4.60 3.25 12.61
C GLN A 38 6.05 2.98 13.01
N LEU A 39 6.92 2.70 12.04
CA LEU A 39 8.35 2.48 12.28
C LEU A 39 9.05 3.81 12.57
N ASP A 40 8.71 4.87 11.84
CA ASP A 40 9.22 6.22 12.04
C ASP A 40 8.85 6.75 13.43
N SER A 41 7.59 6.60 13.85
CA SER A 41 7.18 6.97 15.21
C SER A 41 7.92 6.18 16.31
N GLN A 42 8.37 4.95 16.02
CA GLN A 42 9.20 4.18 16.95
C GLN A 42 10.65 4.63 16.91
N ALA A 43 11.17 5.04 15.74
CA ALA A 43 12.50 5.62 15.59
C ALA A 43 12.60 6.94 16.37
N GLU A 44 11.64 7.86 16.21
CA GLU A 44 11.57 9.11 16.98
C GLU A 44 11.63 8.85 18.49
N ALA A 45 10.93 7.83 18.99
CA ALA A 45 10.95 7.47 20.41
C ALA A 45 12.31 6.91 20.87
N LEU A 46 13.08 6.29 19.97
CA LEU A 46 14.45 5.82 20.23
C LEU A 46 15.45 6.98 20.19
N ASP A 47 15.31 7.90 19.25
CA ASP A 47 16.12 9.13 19.18
C ASP A 47 15.93 9.99 20.45
N ASP A 48 14.68 10.19 20.88
CA ASP A 48 14.35 10.89 22.13
C ASP A 48 14.95 10.20 23.37
N ALA A 49 15.14 8.88 23.32
CA ALA A 49 15.80 8.09 24.37
C ALA A 49 17.34 8.16 24.30
N GLY A 50 17.91 8.85 23.30
CA GLY A 50 19.34 8.97 23.04
C GLY A 50 19.94 7.73 22.38
N MET A 51 19.13 6.95 21.67
CA MET A 51 19.51 5.71 20.98
C MET A 51 19.62 5.95 19.46
N GLU A 52 20.38 6.98 19.04
CA GLU A 52 20.54 7.39 17.63
C GLU A 52 20.82 6.20 16.69
N ALA A 53 21.74 5.30 17.04
CA ALA A 53 22.09 4.17 16.18
C ALA A 53 20.94 3.15 15.99
N GLU A 54 20.05 3.03 16.97
CA GLU A 54 18.86 2.20 16.87
C GLU A 54 17.71 2.93 16.16
N SER A 55 17.63 4.26 16.27
CA SER A 55 16.73 5.11 15.48
C SER A 55 17.07 5.02 13.99
N ASP A 56 18.31 5.28 13.61
CA ASP A 56 18.80 5.18 12.23
C ASP A 56 18.50 3.80 11.64
N ALA A 57 18.76 2.72 12.40
CA ALA A 57 18.50 1.35 11.94
C ALA A 57 17.01 0.99 11.90
N MET A 58 16.13 1.84 12.44
CA MET A 58 14.68 1.70 12.38
C MET A 58 14.10 2.55 11.24
N GLU A 59 14.62 3.76 11.00
CA GLU A 59 14.37 4.57 9.80
C GLU A 59 14.77 3.79 8.54
N ASP A 60 15.99 3.25 8.48
CA ASP A 60 16.46 2.40 7.37
C ASP A 60 15.52 1.21 7.08
N LYS A 61 14.82 0.70 8.11
CA LYS A 61 13.83 -0.38 7.94
C LYS A 61 12.48 0.14 7.51
N ALA A 62 12.10 1.34 7.92
CA ALA A 62 10.86 1.99 7.49
C ALA A 62 10.93 2.20 5.98
N ASP A 63 12.00 2.84 5.51
CA ASP A 63 12.29 3.06 4.10
C ASP A 63 12.28 1.75 3.31
N ALA A 64 12.99 0.72 3.81
CA ALA A 64 13.04 -0.57 3.12
C ALA A 64 11.67 -1.28 3.04
N VAL A 65 10.77 -1.04 4.00
CA VAL A 65 9.41 -1.59 3.98
C VAL A 65 8.53 -0.80 3.02
N GLU A 66 8.66 0.53 2.98
CA GLU A 66 7.98 1.38 2.00
C GLU A 66 8.37 0.97 0.58
N ASP A 67 9.67 0.94 0.28
CA ASP A 67 10.22 0.52 -1.02
C ASP A 67 9.71 -0.87 -1.45
N GLU A 68 9.72 -1.86 -0.54
CA GLU A 68 9.26 -3.22 -0.85
C GLU A 68 7.75 -3.27 -1.12
N MET A 69 6.97 -2.40 -0.48
CA MET A 69 5.53 -2.32 -0.66
C MET A 69 5.14 -1.55 -1.92
N GLU A 70 5.88 -0.48 -2.25
CA GLU A 70 5.76 0.27 -3.51
C GLU A 70 6.09 -0.63 -4.71
N GLU A 71 7.22 -1.37 -4.69
CA GLU A 71 7.58 -2.31 -5.76
C GLU A 71 6.51 -3.40 -5.98
N LYS A 72 5.88 -3.86 -4.89
CA LYS A 72 4.77 -4.81 -4.97
C LYS A 72 3.49 -4.17 -5.50
N ALA A 73 3.21 -2.93 -5.11
CA ALA A 73 2.06 -2.18 -5.61
C ALA A 73 2.21 -1.99 -7.12
N ASP A 74 3.37 -1.50 -7.57
CA ASP A 74 3.76 -1.36 -8.98
C ASP A 74 3.61 -2.67 -9.74
N THR A 75 4.16 -3.77 -9.22
CA THR A 75 4.05 -5.09 -9.89
C THR A 75 2.59 -5.49 -10.07
N VAL A 76 1.73 -5.20 -9.09
CA VAL A 76 0.31 -5.52 -9.17
C VAL A 76 -0.44 -4.56 -10.08
N GLY A 77 -0.06 -3.28 -10.14
CA GLY A 77 -0.53 -2.30 -11.12
C GLY A 77 -0.21 -2.74 -12.54
N GLU A 78 1.06 -3.08 -12.82
CA GLU A 78 1.52 -3.58 -14.12
C GLU A 78 0.84 -4.89 -14.53
N GLU A 79 0.72 -5.88 -13.63
CA GLU A 79 0.01 -7.14 -13.92
C GLU A 79 -1.48 -6.91 -14.23
N MET A 80 -2.10 -5.89 -13.64
CA MET A 80 -3.49 -5.53 -13.89
C MET A 80 -3.66 -4.77 -15.20
N ASP A 81 -2.68 -3.97 -15.62
CA ASP A 81 -2.63 -3.28 -16.92
C ASP A 81 -2.39 -4.28 -18.08
N ASP A 82 -1.43 -5.20 -17.91
CA ASP A 82 -1.09 -6.23 -18.91
C ASP A 82 -2.25 -7.21 -19.18
N ASN A 83 -3.09 -7.47 -18.17
CA ASN A 83 -4.27 -8.35 -18.30
C ASN A 83 -5.53 -7.59 -18.82
N ALA A 84 -5.44 -6.26 -18.95
CA ALA A 84 -6.49 -5.42 -19.50
C ALA A 84 -6.29 -5.10 -21.00
N MET A 85 -5.14 -5.44 -21.59
CA MET A 85 -4.84 -5.37 -23.05
C MET A 85 -5.27 -6.62 -23.82
#